data_AF-A0A0D7CE30-F1
#
_entry.id   AF-A0A0D7CE30-F1
#
_cell.length_a   1.000
_cell.length_b   1.000
_cell.length_c   1.000
_cell.angle_alpha   90.00
_cell.angle_beta   90.00
_cell.angle_gamma   90.00
#
_symmetry.space_group_name_H-M   'P 1'
#
loop_
_entity.id
_entity.type
_entity.pdbx_description
1 polymer ?
#
loop_
_entity_poly.entity_id
_entity_poly.type
_entity_poly.pdbx_seq_one_letter_code
_entity_poly.pdbx_strand_id
1 'polypeptide(L)'
;MSNTTRYHVGHNVPGHDPVWPAQCIADAIDAADWQAYDAESVATYYKGRHDEECSAVLDQDRPCGHDHYLAFLQAQELTERCERGEIVSSFMIDGEEWWIRRVDDCGCPCNCDDPCNGEHIHTAVNKITG
;
A
#
# COMPACT_ATOMS: atom_id res chain seq x y z
N MET A 1 -23.46 -10.97 -16.83
CA MET A 1 -22.69 -10.49 -15.65
C MET A 1 -21.54 -9.70 -16.21
N SER A 2 -21.51 -8.39 -15.98
CA SER A 2 -20.39 -7.55 -16.42
C SER A 2 -19.16 -7.95 -15.62
N ASN A 3 -18.11 -8.34 -16.33
CA ASN A 3 -16.82 -8.66 -15.74
C ASN A 3 -16.18 -7.33 -15.30
N THR A 4 -16.41 -6.91 -14.06
CA THR A 4 -15.88 -5.64 -13.55
C THR A 4 -14.49 -5.89 -12.99
N THR A 5 -13.45 -5.46 -13.69
CA THR A 5 -12.09 -5.48 -13.17
C THR A 5 -12.00 -4.68 -11.87
N ARG A 6 -11.33 -5.23 -10.86
CA ARG A 6 -11.05 -4.60 -9.56
C ARG A 6 -9.56 -4.61 -9.28
N TYR A 7 -9.14 -3.89 -8.24
CA TYR A 7 -7.76 -3.81 -7.80
C TYR A 7 -7.68 -4.11 -6.32
N HIS A 8 -6.82 -5.04 -5.93
CA HIS A 8 -6.51 -5.29 -4.53
C HIS A 8 -5.24 -4.53 -4.15
N VAL A 9 -5.29 -3.81 -3.04
CA VAL A 9 -4.14 -3.06 -2.49
C VAL A 9 -3.76 -3.65 -1.14
N GLY A 10 -2.47 -3.84 -0.88
CA GLY A 10 -2.01 -4.32 0.41
C GLY A 10 -0.51 -4.47 0.49
N HIS A 11 -0.04 -4.99 1.62
CA HIS A 11 1.36 -5.32 1.84
C HIS A 11 1.54 -6.60 2.66
N ASN A 12 2.65 -7.29 2.43
CA ASN A 12 3.07 -8.48 3.18
C ASN A 12 4.58 -8.66 3.14
N VAL A 13 5.13 -9.32 4.14
CA VAL A 13 6.44 -9.97 3.99
C VAL A 13 6.33 -11.02 2.88
N PRO A 14 7.23 -11.07 1.89
CA PRO A 14 7.15 -12.05 0.81
C PRO A 14 7.02 -13.50 1.34
N GLY A 15 6.02 -14.22 0.83
CA GLY A 15 5.72 -15.59 1.27
C GLY A 15 4.81 -15.70 2.50
N HIS A 16 4.39 -14.57 3.08
CA HIS A 16 3.41 -14.51 4.16
C HIS A 16 2.06 -13.98 3.68
N ASP A 17 1.03 -14.21 4.49
CA ASP A 17 -0.29 -13.60 4.28
C ASP A 17 -0.21 -12.06 4.46
N PRO A 18 -1.12 -11.30 3.83
CA PRO A 18 -1.25 -9.86 4.01
C PRO A 18 -1.35 -9.44 5.49
N VAL A 19 -0.58 -8.43 5.87
CA VAL A 19 -0.55 -7.89 7.26
C VAL A 19 -1.89 -7.26 7.63
N TRP A 20 -2.62 -6.76 6.62
CA TRP A 20 -3.99 -6.26 6.73
C TRP A 20 -4.86 -6.85 5.62
N PRO A 21 -6.20 -6.91 5.79
CA PRO A 21 -7.08 -7.35 4.72
C PRO A 21 -6.85 -6.48 3.48
N ALA A 22 -6.53 -7.11 2.35
CA ALA A 22 -6.32 -6.40 1.10
C ALA A 22 -7.57 -5.61 0.71
N GLN A 23 -7.37 -4.35 0.33
CA GLN A 23 -8.45 -3.44 -0.03
C GLN A 23 -8.96 -3.72 -1.43
N CYS A 24 -10.25 -3.99 -1.62
CA CYS A 24 -10.83 -4.24 -2.95
C CYS A 24 -11.39 -2.94 -3.55
N ILE A 25 -10.62 -2.31 -4.43
CA ILE A 25 -10.87 -1.01 -5.02
C ILE A 25 -11.41 -1.12 -6.46
N ALA A 26 -12.28 -0.19 -6.84
CA ALA A 26 -13.04 -0.24 -8.07
C ALA A 26 -12.21 0.07 -9.32
N ASP A 27 -11.28 1.00 -9.21
CA ASP A 27 -10.45 1.47 -10.31
C ASP A 27 -8.97 1.57 -9.88
N ALA A 28 -8.10 1.71 -10.86
CA ALA A 28 -6.66 1.72 -10.63
C ALA A 28 -6.17 3.02 -9.99
N ILE A 29 -6.85 4.15 -10.25
CA ILE A 29 -6.44 5.47 -9.77
C ILE A 29 -6.75 5.55 -8.27
N ASP A 30 -7.97 5.21 -7.86
CA ASP A 30 -8.33 5.11 -6.45
C ASP A 30 -7.42 4.10 -5.73
N ALA A 31 -7.04 3.00 -6.39
CA ALA A 31 -6.11 2.03 -5.81
C ALA A 31 -4.71 2.61 -5.58
N ALA A 32 -4.24 3.48 -6.47
CA ALA A 32 -2.99 4.21 -6.31
C ALA A 32 -3.10 5.26 -5.19
N ASP A 33 -4.21 5.99 -5.11
CA ASP A 33 -4.47 6.96 -4.03
C ASP A 33 -4.50 6.27 -2.66
N TRP A 34 -5.14 5.10 -2.57
CA TRP A 34 -5.10 4.26 -1.37
C TRP A 34 -3.68 3.82 -1.02
N GLN A 35 -2.89 3.37 -2.00
CA GLN A 35 -1.50 2.98 -1.77
C GLN A 35 -0.64 4.18 -1.33
N ALA A 36 -0.86 5.37 -1.89
CA ALA A 36 -0.16 6.60 -1.51
C ALA A 36 -0.42 6.96 -0.05
N TYR A 37 -1.69 6.90 0.37
CA TYR A 37 -2.13 7.22 1.73
C TYR A 37 -1.48 6.28 2.78
N ASP A 38 -1.50 4.98 2.52
CA ASP A 38 -0.88 4.01 3.44
C ASP A 38 0.65 4.18 3.46
N ALA A 39 1.28 4.40 2.30
CA ALA A 39 2.73 4.65 2.21
C ALA A 39 3.15 5.93 2.95
N GLU A 40 2.36 7.01 2.88
CA GLU A 40 2.63 8.26 3.60
C GLU A 40 2.56 8.05 5.13
N SER A 41 1.58 7.26 5.59
CA SER A 41 1.47 6.87 6.99
C SER A 41 2.70 6.08 7.46
N VAL A 42 3.20 5.19 6.62
CA VAL A 42 4.42 4.41 6.88
C VAL A 42 5.68 5.28 6.86
N ALA A 43 5.77 6.27 5.97
CA ALA A 43 6.85 7.25 5.98
C ALA A 43 6.86 8.01 7.33
N THR A 44 5.68 8.46 7.80
CA THR A 44 5.56 9.13 9.10
C THR A 44 6.00 8.23 10.25
N TYR A 45 5.63 6.94 10.21
CA TYR A 45 6.08 5.94 11.19
C TYR A 45 7.61 5.82 11.21
N TYR A 46 8.24 5.55 10.06
CA TYR A 46 9.69 5.34 9.99
C TYR A 46 10.49 6.59 10.32
N LYS A 47 9.95 7.79 10.03
CA LYS A 47 10.52 9.05 10.50
C LYS A 47 10.57 9.10 12.03
N GLY A 48 9.47 8.77 12.71
CA GLY A 48 9.43 8.74 14.18
C GLY A 48 10.42 7.73 14.76
N ARG A 49 10.49 6.52 14.19
CA ARG A 49 11.44 5.47 14.60
C ARG A 49 12.90 5.89 14.41
N HIS A 50 13.20 6.53 13.28
CA HIS A 50 14.51 7.10 13.04
C HIS A 50 14.86 8.19 14.08
N ASP A 51 13.94 9.10 14.38
CA ASP A 51 14.19 10.20 15.32
C ASP A 51 14.51 9.67 16.72
N GLU A 52 13.82 8.61 17.14
CA GLU A 52 14.10 7.87 18.38
C GLU A 52 15.49 7.23 18.36
N GLU A 53 15.84 6.53 17.28
CA GLU A 53 17.09 5.78 17.15
C GLU A 53 18.32 6.69 17.05
N CYS A 54 18.23 7.73 16.24
CA CYS A 54 19.34 8.65 15.98
C CYS A 54 19.42 9.78 17.01
N SER A 55 18.44 9.90 17.92
CA SER A 55 18.30 11.04 18.84
C SER A 55 18.40 12.39 18.12
N ALA A 56 17.94 12.45 16.88
CA ALA A 56 18.05 13.58 15.98
C ALA A 56 16.86 13.60 15.03
N VAL A 57 16.31 14.78 14.78
CA VAL A 57 15.24 14.96 13.79
C VAL A 57 15.76 14.59 12.41
N LEU A 58 14.99 13.78 11.68
CA LEU A 58 15.29 13.39 10.31
C LEU A 58 15.45 14.64 9.44
N ASP A 59 16.67 14.84 8.98
CA ASP A 59 17.07 15.83 7.99
C ASP A 59 17.35 15.09 6.68
N GLN A 60 16.49 15.29 5.69
CA GLN A 60 16.62 14.63 4.38
C GLN A 60 17.93 15.01 3.67
N ASP A 61 18.51 16.17 3.99
CA ASP A 61 19.79 16.64 3.44
C ASP A 61 21.00 16.00 4.14
N ARG A 62 20.76 15.17 5.17
CA ARG A 62 21.79 14.49 5.94
C ARG A 62 21.49 12.99 6.07
N PRO A 63 21.71 12.21 5.00
CA PRO A 63 21.40 10.79 5.01
C PRO A 63 22.15 10.06 6.11
N CYS A 64 21.41 9.31 6.91
CA CYS A 64 21.98 8.36 7.86
C CYS A 64 21.82 6.94 7.29
N GLY A 65 22.75 6.04 7.60
CA GLY A 65 22.74 4.68 7.05
C GLY A 65 21.85 3.68 7.80
N HIS A 66 20.96 4.16 8.68
CA HIS A 66 20.12 3.28 9.50
C HIS A 66 18.89 2.79 8.72
N ASP A 67 18.42 1.60 9.05
CA ASP A 67 17.36 0.91 8.33
C ASP A 67 16.06 1.73 8.31
N HIS A 68 15.69 2.38 9.42
CA HIS A 68 14.49 3.24 9.46
C HIS A 68 14.59 4.49 8.55
N TYR A 69 15.79 5.02 8.28
CA TYR A 69 15.95 6.10 7.31
C TYR A 69 15.75 5.60 5.88
N LEU A 70 16.27 4.41 5.57
CA LEU A 70 16.06 3.79 4.25
C LEU A 70 14.58 3.47 4.01
N ALA A 71 13.90 2.90 5.02
CA ALA A 71 12.47 2.61 4.96
C ALA A 71 11.62 3.88 4.80
N PHE A 72 12.00 4.97 5.48
CA PHE A 72 11.40 6.28 5.28
C PHE A 72 11.50 6.75 3.83
N LEU A 73 12.70 6.71 3.24
CA LEU A 73 12.91 7.12 1.84
C LEU A 73 12.12 6.24 0.86
N GLN A 74 12.08 4.93 1.09
CA GLN A 74 11.30 3.99 0.30
C GLN A 74 9.80 4.31 0.35
N ALA A 75 9.27 4.57 1.54
CA ALA A 75 7.87 4.94 1.72
C ALA A 75 7.54 6.27 1.02
N GLN A 76 8.40 7.29 1.14
CA GLN A 76 8.25 8.55 0.40
C GLN A 76 8.26 8.35 -1.12
N GLU A 77 9.18 7.52 -1.64
CA GLU A 77 9.24 7.23 -3.07
C GLU A 77 7.93 6.59 -3.57
N LEU A 78 7.38 5.64 -2.81
CA LEU A 78 6.10 5.02 -3.17
C LEU A 78 4.96 6.06 -3.17
N THR A 79 4.86 6.89 -2.12
CA THR A 79 3.87 7.97 -2.04
C THR A 79 3.96 8.89 -3.26
N GLU A 80 5.14 9.44 -3.56
CA GLU A 80 5.33 10.39 -4.67
C GLU A 80 4.97 9.77 -6.03
N ARG A 81 5.30 8.50 -6.24
CA ARG A 81 4.97 7.79 -7.49
C ARG A 81 3.46 7.64 -7.64
N CYS A 82 2.78 7.20 -6.59
CA CYS A 82 1.33 7.04 -6.61
C CYS A 82 0.61 8.39 -6.76
N GLU A 83 1.07 9.46 -6.09
CA GLU A 83 0.51 10.82 -6.24
C GLU A 83 0.70 11.42 -7.64
N ARG A 84 1.73 10.99 -8.39
CA ARG A 84 1.88 11.31 -9.82
C ARG A 84 0.93 10.52 -10.74
N GLY A 85 0.09 9.66 -10.17
CA GLY A 85 -0.81 8.77 -10.89
C GLY A 85 -0.11 7.51 -11.44
N GLU A 86 1.09 7.16 -10.96
CA GLU A 86 1.73 5.90 -11.34
C GLU A 86 1.05 4.72 -10.62
N ILE A 87 0.68 3.68 -11.37
CA ILE A 87 0.20 2.43 -10.79
C ILE A 87 1.40 1.54 -10.44
N VAL A 88 1.84 1.58 -9.18
CA VAL A 88 2.99 0.81 -8.71
C VAL A 88 2.55 -0.59 -8.28
N SER A 89 2.64 -1.55 -9.20
CA SER A 89 2.16 -2.92 -8.95
C SER A 89 2.89 -3.67 -7.83
N SER A 90 4.15 -3.34 -7.57
CA SER A 90 4.96 -3.91 -6.49
C SER A 90 6.10 -2.94 -6.13
N PHE A 91 6.35 -2.77 -4.84
CA PHE A 91 7.39 -1.91 -4.27
C PHE A 91 7.86 -2.46 -2.92
N MET A 92 9.13 -2.28 -2.56
CA MET A 92 9.67 -2.79 -1.30
C MET A 92 9.87 -1.67 -0.29
N ILE A 93 9.36 -1.85 0.92
CA ILE A 93 9.60 -0.98 2.08
C ILE A 93 10.01 -1.88 3.24
N ASP A 94 11.23 -1.72 3.76
CA ASP A 94 11.74 -2.47 4.94
C ASP A 94 11.52 -4.00 4.87
N GLY A 95 11.66 -4.59 3.69
CA GLY A 95 11.47 -6.03 3.49
C GLY A 95 10.02 -6.49 3.31
N GLU A 96 9.04 -5.59 3.36
CA GLU A 96 7.65 -5.86 2.98
C GLU A 96 7.40 -5.48 1.51
N GLU A 97 6.68 -6.34 0.79
CA GLU A 97 6.19 -6.06 -0.55
C GLU A 97 4.84 -5.33 -0.45
N TRP A 98 4.79 -4.13 -1.01
CA TRP A 98 3.62 -3.28 -1.19
C TRP A 98 3.12 -3.41 -2.61
N TRP A 99 1.85 -3.76 -2.81
CA TRP A 99 1.36 -4.16 -4.13
C TRP A 99 -0.04 -3.64 -4.46
N ILE A 100 -0.26 -3.46 -5.76
CA ILE A 100 -1.57 -3.31 -6.40
C ILE A 100 -1.73 -4.48 -7.37
N ARG A 101 -2.75 -5.32 -7.14
CA ARG A 101 -3.04 -6.50 -7.97
C ARG A 101 -4.38 -6.36 -8.65
N ARG A 102 -4.40 -6.46 -9.97
CA ARG A 102 -5.66 -6.54 -10.74
C ARG A 102 -6.34 -7.88 -10.44
N VAL A 103 -7.64 -7.83 -10.15
CA VAL A 103 -8.48 -9.00 -9.94
C VAL A 103 -9.66 -8.94 -10.89
N ASP A 104 -9.74 -9.91 -11.79
CA ASP A 104 -10.91 -10.12 -12.64
C ASP A 104 -11.88 -11.05 -11.92
N ASP A 105 -13.17 -10.70 -11.94
CA ASP A 105 -14.25 -11.46 -11.29
C ASP A 105 -13.94 -11.86 -9.82
N CYS A 106 -13.53 -10.89 -8.99
CA CYS A 106 -13.22 -11.14 -7.57
C CYS A 106 -14.41 -11.75 -6.79
N GLY A 107 -15.62 -11.76 -7.39
CA GLY A 107 -16.86 -12.25 -6.80
C GLY A 107 -17.20 -11.55 -5.48
N CYS A 108 -16.66 -10.35 -5.28
CA CYS A 108 -17.05 -9.48 -4.19
C CYS A 108 -18.51 -9.07 -4.47
N PRO A 109 -19.46 -9.30 -3.55
CA PRO A 109 -20.88 -9.06 -3.79
C PRO A 109 -21.23 -7.57 -3.89
N CYS A 110 -20.27 -6.65 -3.74
CA CYS A 110 -20.54 -5.22 -3.82
C CYS A 110 -20.82 -4.81 -5.28
N ASN A 111 -22.09 -4.45 -5.53
CA ASN A 111 -22.43 -3.53 -6.61
C ASN A 111 -22.06 -2.12 -6.13
N CYS A 112 -20.77 -1.82 -6.11
CA CYS A 112 -20.26 -0.53 -5.69
C CYS A 112 -20.51 0.52 -6.81
N ASP A 113 -21.76 0.97 -6.97
CA ASP A 113 -22.15 2.24 -7.62
C ASP A 113 -22.03 3.44 -6.65
N ASP A 114 -21.67 3.18 -5.39
CA ASP A 114 -21.40 4.13 -4.29
C ASP A 114 -19.91 4.02 -3.93
N PRO A 115 -19.18 5.13 -3.66
CA PRO A 115 -17.78 5.07 -3.24
C PRO A 115 -17.62 4.13 -2.05
N CYS A 116 -16.69 3.18 -2.18
CA CYS A 116 -16.46 2.16 -1.18
C CYS A 116 -15.99 2.83 0.12
N ASN A 117 -16.83 2.84 1.15
CA ASN A 117 -16.57 3.53 2.42
C ASN A 117 -15.61 2.78 3.36
N GLY A 118 -14.88 1.78 2.88
CA GLY A 118 -13.90 1.03 3.68
C GLY A 118 -14.47 -0.02 4.63
N GLU A 119 -15.74 0.03 5.03
CA GLU A 119 -16.28 -0.85 6.10
C GLU A 119 -16.60 -2.29 5.65
N HIS A 120 -16.77 -2.54 4.35
CA HIS A 120 -17.20 -3.85 3.84
C HIS A 120 -16.02 -4.78 3.43
N ILE A 121 -14.78 -4.37 3.69
CA ILE A 121 -13.57 -4.92 3.04
C ILE A 121 -12.86 -5.96 3.92
N HIS A 122 -13.52 -7.08 4.21
CA HIS A 122 -12.92 -8.11 5.05
C HIS A 122 -12.89 -9.53 4.48
N THR A 123 -13.16 -9.76 3.18
CA THR A 123 -13.22 -11.16 2.66
C THR A 123 -12.73 -11.42 1.23
N ALA A 124 -11.81 -10.61 0.68
CA ALA A 124 -11.35 -10.79 -0.70
C ALA A 124 -9.99 -11.53 -0.86
N VAL A 125 -9.26 -11.79 0.23
CA VAL A 125 -7.89 -12.35 0.18
C VAL A 125 -7.83 -13.79 -0.33
N ASN A 126 -8.85 -14.62 -0.07
CA ASN A 126 -8.82 -16.06 -0.36
C ASN A 126 -8.90 -16.47 -1.85
N LYS A 127 -9.05 -15.53 -2.79
CA LYS A 127 -9.23 -15.85 -4.22
C LYS A 127 -8.05 -15.51 -5.14
N ILE A 128 -7.06 -14.77 -4.64
CA ILE A 128 -5.85 -14.46 -5.44
C ILE A 128 -4.79 -15.58 -5.32
N THR A 129 -4.81 -16.33 -4.22
CA THR A 129 -3.81 -17.37 -3.91
C THR A 129 -4.26 -18.79 -4.25
N GLY A 130 -5.42 -18.95 -4.90
CA GLY A 130 -6.02 -20.24 -5.30
C GLY A 130 -5.82 -20.57 -6.78
#